data_AF-A0A536XNE9-F1
#
_entry.id   AF-A0A536XNE9-F1
#
_cell.length_a   1.000
_cell.length_b   1.000
_cell.length_c   1.000
_cell.angle_alpha   90.00
_cell.angle_beta   90.00
_cell.angle_gamma   90.00
#
_symmetry.space_group_name_H-M   'P 1'
#
loop_
_entity.id
_entity.type
_entity.pdbx_description
1 polymer ?
#
loop_
_entity_poly.entity_id
_entity_poly.type
_entity_poly.pdbx_seq_one_letter_code
_entity_poly.pdbx_strand_id
1 'polypeptide(L)'
;MPRRQRCPADESGLPGFEINVWYGFAVPVATPKPVVQKLNAEIGKALRNGTVAERLQSLGLTIVADTPEEFASFVAAESEKMRKLVEVSGARAD
;
A
#
# COMPACT_ATOMS: atom_id res chain seq x y z
N MET A 1 -8.76 2.01 12.66
CA MET A 1 -8.50 2.45 11.27
C MET A 1 -8.15 3.94 11.32
N PRO A 2 -6.87 4.36 11.26
CA PRO A 2 -6.55 5.77 11.22
C PRO A 2 -7.16 6.34 9.93
N ARG A 3 -7.84 7.48 10.02
CA ARG A 3 -8.53 8.11 8.90
C ARG A 3 -7.52 8.31 7.77
N ARG A 4 -7.62 7.51 6.69
CA ARG A 4 -6.96 7.82 5.42
C ARG A 4 -7.33 9.26 5.08
N GLN A 5 -6.33 10.10 4.84
CA GLN A 5 -6.54 11.52 4.58
C GLN A 5 -7.58 11.68 3.46
N ARG A 6 -8.46 12.68 3.60
CA ARG A 6 -9.50 12.99 2.59
C ARG A 6 -8.83 13.26 1.23
N CYS A 7 -9.34 12.64 0.16
CA CYS A 7 -8.78 12.76 -1.17
C CYS A 7 -9.23 14.08 -1.84
N PRO A 8 -8.33 14.90 -2.43
CA PRO A 8 -8.70 16.13 -3.13
C PRO A 8 -9.69 15.94 -4.29
N ALA A 9 -9.81 14.72 -4.83
CA ALA A 9 -10.77 14.38 -5.87
C ALA A 9 -12.24 14.48 -5.38
N ASP A 10 -12.49 14.22 -4.10
CA ASP A 10 -13.83 14.36 -3.52
C ASP A 10 -14.28 15.84 -3.51
N GLU A 11 -13.33 16.77 -3.32
CA GLU A 11 -13.58 18.23 -3.38
C GLU A 11 -13.76 18.74 -4.81
N SER A 12 -13.28 17.98 -5.80
CA SER A 12 -13.34 18.32 -7.22
C SER A 12 -14.58 17.76 -7.92
N GLY A 13 -15.55 17.22 -7.17
CA GLY A 13 -16.80 16.67 -7.71
C GLY A 13 -16.68 15.24 -8.26
N LEU A 14 -15.62 14.51 -7.89
CA LEU A 14 -15.39 13.11 -8.26
C LEU A 14 -15.45 12.21 -7.01
N PRO A 15 -16.64 12.05 -6.40
CA PRO A 15 -16.78 11.29 -5.16
C PRO A 15 -16.35 9.84 -5.33
N GLY A 16 -15.46 9.38 -4.44
CA GLY A 16 -14.95 8.01 -4.44
C GLY A 16 -13.84 7.73 -5.47
N PHE A 17 -13.35 8.77 -6.17
CA PHE A 17 -12.18 8.67 -7.02
C PHE A 17 -10.91 8.75 -6.17
N GLU A 18 -10.40 7.58 -5.73
CA GLU A 18 -9.17 7.48 -4.95
C GLU A 18 -8.16 6.55 -5.65
N ILE A 19 -7.12 7.15 -6.23
CA ILE A 19 -5.95 6.46 -6.76
C ILE A 19 -4.76 6.84 -5.91
N ASN A 20 -4.30 5.90 -5.10
CA ASN A 20 -3.10 6.07 -4.29
C ASN A 20 -1.99 5.20 -4.87
N VAL A 21 -0.83 5.81 -5.11
CA VAL A 21 0.39 5.05 -5.35
C VAL A 21 0.87 4.51 -4.01
N TRP A 22 0.98 3.20 -3.91
CA TRP A 22 1.44 2.52 -2.71
C TRP A 22 2.72 1.72 -3.00
N TYR A 23 3.47 1.45 -1.93
CA TYR A 23 4.69 0.65 -1.96
C TYR A 23 4.58 -0.44 -0.91
N GLY A 24 5.21 -1.58 -1.18
CA GLY A 24 5.27 -2.68 -0.21
C GLY A 24 6.34 -3.68 -0.54
N PHE A 25 6.49 -4.66 0.35
CA PHE A 25 7.49 -5.73 0.23
C PHE A 25 6.79 -7.04 -0.06
N ALA A 26 7.35 -7.81 -0.98
CA ALA A 26 6.87 -9.14 -1.34
C ALA A 26 7.99 -10.18 -1.15
N VAL A 27 7.58 -11.42 -0.93
CA VAL A 27 8.47 -12.57 -0.80
C VAL A 27 7.92 -13.73 -1.63
N PRO A 28 8.75 -14.71 -2.02
CA PRO A 28 8.27 -15.91 -2.69
C PRO A 28 7.17 -16.63 -1.90
N VAL A 29 6.20 -17.24 -2.60
CA VAL A 29 5.07 -17.95 -1.97
C VAL A 29 5.52 -19.09 -1.04
N ALA A 30 6.67 -19.70 -1.32
CA ALA A 30 7.23 -20.79 -0.53
C ALA A 30 8.00 -20.31 0.72
N THR A 31 8.09 -19.00 0.99
CA THR A 31 8.80 -18.49 2.17
C THR A 31 8.08 -18.93 3.46
N PRO A 32 8.78 -19.60 4.40
CA PRO A 32 8.16 -20.06 5.64
C PRO A 32 7.58 -18.92 6.48
N LYS A 33 6.39 -19.14 7.08
CA LYS A 33 5.69 -18.15 7.90
C LYS A 33 6.57 -17.49 8.99
N PRO A 34 7.42 -18.21 9.74
CA PRO A 34 8.28 -17.57 10.73
C PRO A 34 9.27 -16.56 10.13
N VAL A 35 9.75 -16.80 8.90
CA VAL A 35 10.64 -15.87 8.19
C VAL A 35 9.88 -14.62 7.77
N VAL A 36 8.66 -14.78 7.26
CA VAL A 36 7.78 -13.66 6.89
C VAL A 36 7.50 -12.76 8.09
N GLN A 37 7.17 -13.37 9.24
CA GLN A 37 6.91 -12.63 10.48
C GLN A 37 8.14 -11.87 10.96
N LYS A 38 9.32 -12.50 10.91
CA LYS A 38 10.58 -11.84 11.28
C LYS A 38 10.88 -10.67 10.35
N LEU A 39 10.71 -10.83 9.04
CA LEU A 39 10.92 -9.75 8.08
C LEU A 39 9.95 -8.58 8.31
N ASN A 40 8.66 -8.86 8.49
CA ASN A 40 7.67 -7.84 8.80
C ASN A 40 8.03 -7.06 10.09
N ALA A 41 8.46 -7.76 11.14
CA ALA A 41 8.87 -7.13 12.39
C ALA A 41 10.08 -6.20 12.21
N GLU A 42 11.12 -6.64 11.49
CA GLU A 42 12.31 -5.83 11.24
C GLU A 42 12.03 -4.65 10.30
N ILE A 43 11.20 -4.84 9.27
CA ILE A 43 10.74 -3.76 8.39
C ILE A 43 9.95 -2.72 9.21
N GLY A 44 9.05 -3.17 10.08
CA GLY A 44 8.31 -2.27 10.97
C GLY A 44 9.20 -1.46 11.91
N LYS A 45 10.30 -2.05 12.41
CA LYS A 45 11.32 -1.30 13.18
C LYS A 45 12.04 -0.27 12.31
N ALA A 46 12.46 -0.65 11.10
CA ALA A 46 13.13 0.26 10.17
C ALA A 46 12.24 1.45 9.79
N LEU A 47 10.95 1.23 9.54
CA LEU A 47 9.98 2.29 9.23
C LEU A 47 9.72 3.24 10.42
N ARG A 48 10.00 2.81 11.65
CA ARG A 48 9.91 3.65 12.87
C ARG A 48 11.23 4.31 13.25
N ASN A 49 12.32 4.03 12.52
CA ASN A 49 13.57 4.74 12.71
C ASN A 49 13.38 6.20 12.26
N GLY A 50 13.77 7.17 13.10
CA GLY A 50 13.54 8.59 12.85
C GLY A 50 14.07 9.07 11.50
N THR A 51 15.32 8.73 11.17
CA THR A 51 15.95 9.13 9.90
C THR A 51 15.22 8.55 8.69
N VAL A 52 14.81 7.28 8.75
CA VAL A 52 14.05 6.64 7.67
C VAL A 52 12.65 7.28 7.55
N ALA A 53 11.97 7.45 8.70
CA ALA A 53 10.63 7.98 8.73
C ALA A 53 10.57 9.42 8.19
N GLU A 54 11.48 10.28 8.65
CA GLU A 54 11.62 11.66 8.17
C GLU A 54 11.88 11.71 6.67
N ARG A 55 12.77 10.83 6.16
CA ARG A 55 13.05 10.81 4.72
C ARG A 55 11.82 10.41 3.92
N LEU A 56 11.10 9.36 4.31
CA LEU A 56 9.90 8.91 3.61
C LEU A 56 8.79 9.97 3.65
N GLN A 57 8.57 10.58 4.82
CA GLN A 57 7.59 11.66 4.99
C GLN A 57 7.96 12.90 4.16
N SER A 58 9.26 13.24 4.04
CA SER A 58 9.72 14.35 3.18
C SER A 58 9.44 14.12 1.70
N LEU A 59 9.27 12.86 1.29
CA LEU A 59 8.86 12.48 -0.07
C LEU A 59 7.34 12.40 -0.23
N GLY A 60 6.57 12.80 0.78
CA GLY A 60 5.10 12.75 0.78
C GLY A 60 4.52 11.36 1.06
N LEU A 61 5.33 10.40 1.51
CA LEU A 61 4.85 9.05 1.82
C LEU A 61 4.23 9.00 3.21
N THR A 62 3.09 8.33 3.31
CA THR A 62 2.51 7.94 4.60
C THR A 62 3.03 6.56 4.97
N ILE A 63 3.62 6.44 6.17
CA ILE A 63 4.16 5.17 6.65
C ILE A 63 3.02 4.29 7.16
N VAL A 64 2.92 3.10 6.60
CA VAL A 64 1.98 2.05 6.99
C VAL A 64 2.78 0.80 7.36
N ALA A 65 2.52 0.23 8.52
CA ALA A 65 3.25 -0.92 9.07
C ALA A 65 2.26 -1.98 9.56
N ASP A 66 1.42 -2.44 8.63
CA ASP A 66 0.38 -3.43 8.85
C ASP A 66 0.97 -4.85 9.00
N THR A 67 0.14 -5.78 9.44
CA THR A 67 0.49 -7.21 9.44
C THR A 67 0.59 -7.75 8.01
N PRO A 68 1.32 -8.87 7.78
CA PRO A 68 1.37 -9.51 6.47
C PRO A 68 -0.02 -9.87 5.92
N GLU A 69 -0.93 -10.31 6.77
CA GLU A 69 -2.30 -10.69 6.41
C GLU A 69 -3.15 -9.48 6.00
N GLU A 70 -3.05 -8.36 6.71
CA GLU A 70 -3.72 -7.10 6.35
C GLU A 70 -3.18 -6.56 5.03
N PHE A 71 -1.86 -6.57 4.84
CA PHE A 71 -1.24 -6.12 3.60
C PHE A 71 -1.65 -7.01 2.40
N ALA A 72 -1.68 -8.34 2.57
CA ALA A 72 -2.16 -9.25 1.54
C ALA A 72 -3.62 -8.97 1.15
N SER A 73 -4.47 -8.69 2.14
CA SER A 73 -5.88 -8.32 1.91
C SER A 73 -6.01 -7.00 1.14
N PHE A 74 -5.17 -6.01 1.46
CA PHE A 74 -5.11 -4.75 0.73
C PHE A 74 -4.68 -4.94 -0.73
N VAL A 75 -3.62 -5.71 -0.98
CA VAL A 75 -3.14 -5.99 -2.34
C VAL A 75 -4.21 -6.71 -3.18
N ALA A 76 -4.93 -7.67 -2.59
CA ALA A 76 -6.02 -8.36 -3.28
C ALA A 76 -7.15 -7.40 -3.67
N ALA A 77 -7.57 -6.52 -2.75
CA ALA A 77 -8.60 -5.52 -3.01
C ALA A 77 -8.18 -4.51 -4.08
N GLU A 78 -6.93 -4.04 -4.02
CA GLU A 78 -6.42 -3.06 -4.98
C GLU A 78 -6.22 -3.67 -6.37
N SER A 79 -5.76 -4.93 -6.45
CA SER A 79 -5.64 -5.66 -7.71
C SER A 79 -7.00 -5.81 -8.39
N GLU A 80 -8.05 -6.13 -7.62
CA GLU A 80 -9.41 -6.21 -8.13
C GLU A 80 -9.95 -4.84 -8.61
N LYS A 81 -9.64 -3.76 -7.88
CA LYS A 81 -9.98 -2.40 -8.29
C LYS A 81 -9.28 -2.03 -9.61
N MET A 82 -7.99 -2.31 -9.72
CA MET A 82 -7.20 -2.03 -10.92
C MET A 82 -7.64 -2.87 -12.11
N ARG A 83 -7.96 -4.15 -11.90
CA ARG A 83 -8.52 -5.02 -12.96
C ARG A 83 -9.76 -4.41 -13.59
N LYS A 84 -10.74 -4.01 -12.77
CA LYS A 84 -11.97 -3.36 -13.24
C LYS A 84 -11.67 -2.07 -14.00
N LEU A 85 -10.72 -1.27 -13.50
CA LEU A 85 -10.34 -0.02 -14.15
C LEU A 85 -9.73 -0.25 -15.54
N VAL A 86 -8.85 -1.25 -15.68
CA VAL A 86 -8.26 -1.64 -16.98
C VAL A 86 -9.33 -2.14 -17.94
N GLU A 87 -10.26 -2.99 -17.47
CA GLU A 87 -11.37 -3.49 -18.28
C GLU A 87 -12.27 -2.38 -18.80
N VAL A 88 -12.64 -1.41 -17.94
CA VAL A 88 -13.51 -0.29 -18.32
C VAL A 88 -12.79 0.72 -19.23
N SER A 89 -11.51 0.97 -19.00
CA SER A 89 -10.74 1.95 -19.78
C SER A 89 -10.27 1.43 -21.13
N GLY A 90 -10.22 0.11 -21.32
CA GLY A 90 -9.62 -0.52 -22.50
C GLY A 90 -8.09 -0.41 -22.55
N ALA A 91 -7.45 0.00 -21.44
CA ALA A 91 -6.01 0.11 -21.35
C ALA A 91 -5.32 -1.25 -21.54
N ARG A 92 -4.13 -1.25 -22.14
CA ARG A 92 -3.29 -2.44 -22.31
C ARG A 92 -1.86 -2.10 -21.91
N ALA A 93 -1.22 -3.03 -21.23
CA ALA A 93 0.24 -3.08 -21.20
C ALA A 93 0.70 -3.76 -22.49
N ASP A 94 1.70 -3.18 -23.14
CA ASP A 94 2.37 -3.70 -24.33
C ASP A 94 3.18 -4.97 -24.05
#